data_AF-A0A6J3QPP3-F1
#
_entry.id   AF-A0A6J3QPP3-F1
#
_cell.length_a   1.000
_cell.length_b   1.000
_cell.length_c   1.000
_cell.angle_alpha   90.00
_cell.angle_beta   90.00
_cell.angle_gamma   90.00
#
_symmetry.space_group_name_H-M   'P 1'
#
loop_
_entity.id
_entity.type
_entity.pdbx_description
1 polymer ?
#
loop_
_entity_poly.entity_id
_entity_poly.type
_entity_poly.pdbx_seq_one_letter_code
_entity_poly.pdbx_strand_id
1 'polypeptide(L)'
;MVASDMMVLLKTFFECHKEFQTIPFYIFSESYGGKMAAGIALELYKAIQQGTIQCNFAGVALGDSWISPIDSVLSWGPYLYSMSLLDDQGLAEVSRVAEQVLDAINKRLYKEATELWGKAEMVIEQNTDGVNFYNILTKTSPTSTMKSSLEFTQSHIVHLFQRHVRHLQQDALSQLMNGPIRKKLKIIPEDCSWGGSKLLPLSPSPGTGQAASVFLNMKGDFMKPVISIVDELLEAGVNVTVYNGQLDLIVDTMGQEAWVRKLKWAELPKFSQLKWKPLHSDPETSETSAFVKSHKNLAFYWILRAGHMMAVYWRRPVGEMGRLGAIALRQNLHRDGAEGQLSGWKGGPKELALKLHVHSEDIIEHSLGPPRKC
;
A
#
# COMPACT_ATOMS: atom_id res chain seq x y z
N MET A 1 5.39 19.10 -4.65
CA MET A 1 5.45 17.61 -4.69
C MET A 1 4.59 17.09 -3.55
N VAL A 2 4.00 15.89 -3.65
CA VAL A 2 3.11 15.35 -2.60
C VAL A 2 3.74 15.42 -1.18
N ALA A 3 5.04 15.12 -1.07
CA ALA A 3 5.75 15.22 0.21
C ALA A 3 5.81 16.65 0.77
N SER A 4 5.99 17.66 -0.09
CA SER A 4 6.05 19.07 0.34
C SER A 4 4.72 19.53 0.94
N ASP A 5 3.61 19.18 0.31
CA ASP A 5 2.27 19.53 0.82
C ASP A 5 1.97 18.79 2.12
N MET A 6 2.44 17.54 2.24
CA MET A 6 2.37 16.78 3.48
C MET A 6 3.19 17.41 4.62
N MET A 7 4.36 18.01 4.34
CA MET A 7 5.14 18.71 5.37
C MET A 7 4.39 19.92 5.92
N VAL A 8 3.65 20.65 5.07
CA VAL A 8 2.78 21.75 5.52
C VAL A 8 1.69 21.22 6.45
N LEU A 9 1.04 20.11 6.08
CA LEU A 9 0.01 19.48 6.90
C LEU A 9 0.57 19.01 8.25
N LEU A 10 1.67 18.25 8.25
CA LEU A 10 2.26 17.68 9.47
C LEU A 10 2.78 18.77 10.41
N LYS A 11 3.43 19.80 9.86
CA LYS A 11 3.85 20.97 10.64
C LYS A 11 2.66 21.61 11.34
N THR A 12 1.62 21.94 10.57
CA THR A 12 0.41 22.58 11.11
C THR A 12 -0.25 21.69 12.16
N PHE A 13 -0.36 20.38 11.90
CA PHE A 13 -0.95 19.42 12.84
C PHE A 13 -0.21 19.38 14.17
N PHE A 14 1.11 19.21 14.16
CA PHE A 14 1.90 19.13 15.39
C PHE A 14 2.02 20.48 16.12
N GLU A 15 1.91 21.61 15.42
CA GLU A 15 1.81 22.94 16.05
C GLU A 15 0.48 23.15 16.76
N CYS A 16 -0.62 22.68 16.16
CA CYS A 16 -1.98 22.80 16.71
C CYS A 16 -2.26 21.77 17.82
N HIS A 17 -1.68 20.58 17.71
CA HIS A 17 -1.90 19.45 18.61
C HIS A 17 -0.60 18.97 19.25
N LYS A 18 -0.07 19.79 20.16
CA LYS A 18 1.22 19.55 20.81
C LYS A 18 1.25 18.26 21.62
N GLU A 19 0.09 17.79 22.09
CA GLU A 19 -0.08 16.52 22.78
C GLU A 19 0.40 15.30 21.98
N PHE A 20 0.42 15.38 20.64
CA PHE A 20 0.91 14.29 19.79
C PHE A 20 2.40 14.36 19.48
N GLN A 21 3.11 15.44 19.85
CA GLN A 21 4.54 15.58 19.53
C GLN A 21 5.41 14.55 20.26
N THR A 22 4.99 14.07 21.43
CA THR A 22 5.72 13.08 22.23
C THR A 22 5.28 11.65 21.93
N ILE A 23 4.13 11.46 21.28
CA ILE A 23 3.57 10.15 20.96
C ILE A 23 4.31 9.57 19.75
N PRO A 24 4.73 8.29 19.78
CA PRO A 24 5.34 7.62 18.64
C PRO A 24 4.46 7.76 17.38
N PHE A 25 4.99 8.45 16.38
CA PHE A 25 4.34 8.73 15.12
C PHE A 25 4.88 7.79 14.05
N TYR A 26 3.98 7.08 13.36
CA TYR A 26 4.32 6.14 12.29
C TYR A 26 3.58 6.51 11.00
N ILE A 27 4.23 6.26 9.87
CA ILE A 27 3.62 6.40 8.55
C ILE A 27 3.36 5.00 8.00
N PHE A 28 2.10 4.67 7.71
CA PHE A 28 1.71 3.42 7.08
C PHE A 28 1.21 3.67 5.66
N SER A 29 1.41 2.70 4.78
CA SER A 29 1.00 2.80 3.38
C SER A 29 0.76 1.45 2.74
N GLU A 30 0.09 1.48 1.61
CA GLU A 30 -0.13 0.32 0.74
C GLU A 30 0.11 0.73 -0.73
N SER A 31 0.52 -0.21 -1.59
CA SER A 31 0.54 0.00 -3.04
C SER A 31 1.44 1.18 -3.48
N TYR A 32 0.96 2.02 -4.39
CA TYR A 32 1.61 3.27 -4.76
C TYR A 32 1.85 4.20 -3.56
N GLY A 33 1.03 4.07 -2.51
CA GLY A 33 1.24 4.75 -1.24
C GLY A 33 2.63 4.51 -0.65
N GLY A 34 3.27 3.38 -0.93
CA GLY A 34 4.64 3.10 -0.50
C GLY A 34 5.66 4.12 -1.00
N LYS A 35 5.54 4.58 -2.26
CA LYS A 35 6.40 5.65 -2.79
C LYS A 35 6.18 6.96 -2.05
N MET A 36 4.91 7.29 -1.81
CA MET A 36 4.53 8.50 -1.09
C MET A 36 5.03 8.45 0.34
N ALA A 37 4.82 7.35 1.06
CA ALA A 37 5.25 7.17 2.43
C ALA A 37 6.77 7.21 2.58
N ALA A 38 7.52 6.55 1.70
CA ALA A 38 8.98 6.63 1.72
C ALA A 38 9.46 8.08 1.52
N GLY A 39 8.90 8.80 0.53
CA GLY A 39 9.24 10.19 0.28
C GLY A 39 8.85 11.13 1.44
N ILE A 40 7.64 10.98 1.98
CA ILE A 40 7.15 11.75 3.13
C ILE A 40 8.01 11.47 4.37
N ALA A 41 8.35 10.21 4.64
CA ALA A 41 9.18 9.82 5.78
C ALA A 41 10.57 10.46 5.70
N LEU A 42 11.17 10.47 4.51
CA LEU A 42 12.50 11.05 4.33
C LEU A 42 12.48 12.57 4.52
N GLU A 43 11.48 13.26 3.97
CA GLU A 43 11.33 14.70 4.17
C GLU A 43 10.96 15.06 5.61
N LEU A 44 10.14 14.23 6.29
CA LEU A 44 9.83 14.41 7.70
C LEU A 44 11.08 14.24 8.58
N TYR A 45 11.89 13.21 8.31
CA TYR A 45 13.16 13.01 9.00
C TYR A 45 14.06 14.25 8.87
N LYS A 46 14.23 14.77 7.64
CA LYS A 46 15.02 15.98 7.39
C LYS A 46 14.43 17.20 8.11
N ALA A 47 13.11 17.37 8.10
CA ALA A 47 12.42 18.46 8.76
C ALA A 47 12.62 18.45 10.28
N ILE A 48 12.63 17.27 10.90
CA ILE A 48 12.93 17.07 12.33
C ILE A 48 14.39 17.39 12.63
N GLN A 49 15.34 16.91 11.81
CA GLN A 49 16.76 17.23 11.99
C GLN A 49 17.03 18.74 11.88
N GLN A 50 16.25 19.45 11.07
CA GLN A 50 16.31 20.91 10.93
C GLN A 50 15.52 21.66 12.03
N GLY A 51 14.80 20.96 12.90
CA GLY A 51 13.97 21.56 13.95
C GLY A 51 12.71 22.29 13.43
N THR A 52 12.34 22.07 12.16
CA THR A 52 11.17 22.73 11.54
C THR A 52 9.84 22.05 11.85
N ILE A 53 9.88 20.76 12.22
CA ILE A 53 8.77 19.97 12.73
C ILE A 53 9.24 19.24 13.98
N GLN A 54 8.42 19.28 15.04
CA GLN A 54 8.67 18.55 16.27
C GLN A 54 7.68 17.40 16.40
N CYS A 55 8.16 16.16 16.28
CA CYS A 55 7.39 14.96 16.58
C CYS A 55 8.31 13.78 16.90
N ASN A 56 7.80 12.81 17.65
CA ASN A 56 8.46 11.54 17.92
C ASN A 56 8.28 10.56 16.74
N PHE A 57 8.99 10.79 15.63
CA PHE A 57 8.88 9.95 14.43
C PHE A 57 9.57 8.59 14.64
N ALA A 58 8.76 7.53 14.68
CA ALA A 58 9.18 6.20 15.07
C ALA A 58 9.46 5.25 13.90
N GLY A 59 8.88 5.50 12.71
CA GLY A 59 9.19 4.72 11.51
C GLY A 59 8.14 4.76 10.41
N VAL A 60 8.43 4.07 9.33
CA VAL A 60 7.57 3.92 8.15
C VAL A 60 7.33 2.45 7.83
N ALA A 61 6.09 2.11 7.48
CA ALA A 61 5.67 0.79 7.07
C ALA A 61 5.12 0.81 5.63
N LEU A 62 5.71 -0.04 4.80
CA LEU A 62 5.51 -0.17 3.37
C LEU A 62 4.79 -1.49 3.11
N GLY A 63 3.46 -1.43 3.08
CA GLY A 63 2.60 -2.57 2.74
C GLY A 63 2.50 -2.72 1.25
N ASP A 64 2.63 -3.94 0.72
CA ASP A 64 2.38 -4.29 -0.68
C ASP A 64 2.80 -3.14 -1.64
N SER A 65 4.04 -2.66 -1.47
CA SER A 65 4.42 -1.31 -1.93
C SER A 65 5.08 -1.30 -3.31
N TRP A 66 4.67 -0.35 -4.14
CA TRP A 66 5.16 -0.16 -5.52
C TRP A 66 6.53 0.56 -5.56
N ILE A 67 7.54 0.05 -4.82
CA ILE A 67 8.87 0.68 -4.66
C ILE A 67 9.75 0.52 -5.90
N SER A 68 9.80 -0.70 -6.45
CA SER A 68 10.50 -1.00 -7.70
C SER A 68 9.55 -1.65 -8.71
N PRO A 69 8.86 -0.83 -9.52
CA PRO A 69 7.87 -1.30 -10.48
C PRO A 69 8.42 -2.36 -11.45
N ILE A 70 9.66 -2.15 -11.90
CA ILE A 70 10.29 -3.04 -12.88
C ILE A 70 10.61 -4.42 -12.31
N ASP A 71 10.96 -4.49 -11.02
CA ASP A 71 11.23 -5.77 -10.39
C ASP A 71 9.97 -6.63 -10.33
N SER A 72 8.82 -6.05 -10.01
CA SER A 72 7.52 -6.72 -10.09
C SER A 72 7.15 -7.12 -11.52
N VAL A 73 7.25 -6.21 -12.49
CA VAL A 73 6.90 -6.54 -13.88
C VAL A 73 7.74 -7.69 -14.44
N LEU A 74 9.03 -7.76 -14.10
CA LEU A 74 9.92 -8.86 -14.52
C LEU A 74 9.61 -10.19 -13.81
N SER A 75 9.06 -10.16 -12.59
CA SER A 75 8.72 -11.37 -11.84
C SER A 75 7.34 -11.93 -12.10
N TRP A 76 6.41 -11.17 -12.67
CA TRP A 76 5.05 -11.64 -12.94
C TRP A 76 4.97 -12.92 -13.74
N GLY A 77 5.76 -13.04 -14.82
CA GLY A 77 5.82 -14.26 -15.64
C GLY A 77 6.23 -15.47 -14.81
N PRO A 78 7.45 -15.49 -14.22
CA PRO A 78 7.91 -16.58 -13.35
C PRO A 78 6.95 -16.91 -12.20
N TYR A 79 6.38 -15.90 -11.54
CA TYR A 79 5.46 -16.09 -10.42
C TYR A 79 4.18 -16.81 -10.88
N LEU A 80 3.51 -16.31 -11.92
CA LEU A 80 2.29 -16.91 -12.44
C LEU A 80 2.53 -18.31 -13.04
N TYR A 81 3.67 -18.52 -13.70
CA TYR A 81 4.06 -19.84 -14.20
C TYR A 81 4.21 -20.85 -13.06
N SER A 82 4.89 -20.46 -11.96
CA SER A 82 5.05 -21.32 -10.79
C SER A 82 3.74 -21.65 -10.07
N MET A 83 2.72 -20.78 -10.23
CA MET A 83 1.38 -20.96 -9.69
C MET A 83 0.42 -21.66 -10.67
N SER A 84 0.95 -22.21 -11.78
CA SER A 84 0.18 -22.91 -12.82
C SER A 84 -0.88 -22.05 -13.53
N LEU A 85 -0.69 -20.72 -13.54
CA LEU A 85 -1.55 -19.78 -14.25
C LEU A 85 -1.07 -19.48 -15.66
N LEU A 86 0.19 -19.80 -15.99
CA LEU A 86 0.76 -19.70 -17.33
C LEU A 86 1.35 -21.04 -17.75
N ASP A 87 1.26 -21.32 -19.04
CA ASP A 87 2.06 -22.34 -19.72
C ASP A 87 3.34 -21.72 -20.31
N ASP A 88 4.13 -22.52 -21.03
CA ASP A 88 5.38 -22.06 -21.67
C ASP A 88 5.15 -20.90 -22.64
N GLN A 89 4.04 -20.90 -23.37
CA GLN A 89 3.72 -19.86 -24.33
C GLN A 89 3.34 -18.56 -23.59
N GLY A 90 2.46 -18.65 -22.59
CA GLY A 90 2.06 -17.51 -21.77
C GLY A 90 3.24 -16.90 -21.02
N LEU A 91 4.16 -17.72 -20.49
CA LEU A 91 5.40 -17.25 -19.87
C LEU A 91 6.27 -16.46 -20.88
N ALA A 92 6.45 -16.97 -22.10
CA ALA A 92 7.22 -16.30 -23.13
C ALA A 92 6.59 -14.97 -23.55
N GLU A 93 5.26 -14.91 -23.69
CA GLU A 93 4.54 -13.70 -24.05
C GLU A 93 4.64 -12.60 -22.97
N VAL A 94 4.45 -12.97 -21.70
CA VAL A 94 4.59 -12.06 -20.55
C VAL A 94 6.03 -11.57 -20.40
N SER A 95 7.01 -12.47 -20.54
CA SER A 95 8.44 -12.11 -20.43
C SER A 95 8.85 -11.10 -21.50
N ARG A 96 8.38 -11.29 -22.74
CA ARG A 96 8.68 -10.39 -23.86
C ARG A 96 8.16 -8.97 -23.62
N VAL A 97 6.96 -8.81 -23.07
CA VAL A 97 6.43 -7.46 -22.77
C VAL A 97 7.10 -6.86 -21.53
N ALA A 98 7.48 -7.68 -20.54
CA ALA A 98 8.26 -7.21 -19.40
C ALA A 98 9.65 -6.67 -19.81
N GLU A 99 10.31 -7.30 -20.78
CA GLU A 99 11.56 -6.80 -21.37
C GLU A 99 11.39 -5.45 -22.09
N GLN A 100 10.25 -5.22 -22.76
CA GLN A 100 9.93 -3.93 -23.35
C GLN A 100 9.80 -2.83 -22.27
N VAL A 101 9.14 -3.14 -21.15
CA VAL A 101 9.04 -2.23 -20.00
C VAL A 101 10.43 -1.94 -19.43
N LEU A 102 11.28 -2.95 -19.29
CA LEU A 102 12.68 -2.80 -18.83
C LEU A 102 13.47 -1.85 -19.73
N ASP A 103 13.41 -2.06 -21.05
CA ASP A 103 14.10 -1.22 -22.03
C ASP A 103 13.65 0.25 -21.94
N ALA A 104 12.33 0.50 -21.86
CA ALA A 104 11.79 1.85 -21.69
C ALA A 104 12.28 2.51 -20.38
N ILE A 105 12.35 1.76 -19.28
CA ILE A 105 12.87 2.27 -18.00
C ILE A 105 14.36 2.57 -18.07
N ASN A 106 15.16 1.70 -18.70
CA ASN A 106 16.60 1.92 -18.90
C ASN A 106 16.87 3.19 -19.73
N LYS A 107 16.00 3.48 -20.70
CA LYS A 107 16.02 4.72 -21.51
C LYS A 107 15.39 5.92 -20.78
N ARG A 108 14.91 5.75 -19.55
CA ARG A 108 14.20 6.76 -18.73
C ARG A 108 12.92 7.29 -19.37
N LEU A 109 12.31 6.52 -20.27
CA LEU A 109 11.06 6.82 -20.95
C LEU A 109 9.87 6.39 -20.07
N TYR A 110 9.74 6.97 -18.88
CA TYR A 110 8.80 6.48 -17.86
C TYR A 110 7.32 6.53 -18.29
N LYS A 111 6.94 7.50 -19.13
CA LYS A 111 5.58 7.56 -19.68
C LYS A 111 5.29 6.38 -20.61
N GLU A 112 6.26 6.02 -21.45
CA GLU A 112 6.17 4.86 -22.34
C GLU A 112 6.19 3.56 -21.55
N ALA A 113 7.06 3.46 -20.53
CA ALA A 113 7.08 2.33 -19.62
C ALA A 113 5.72 2.11 -18.93
N THR A 114 4.99 3.18 -18.58
CA THR A 114 3.62 3.07 -18.03
C THR A 114 2.62 2.55 -19.05
N GLU A 115 2.71 2.94 -20.32
CA GLU A 115 1.85 2.37 -21.37
C GLU A 115 2.15 0.87 -21.58
N LEU A 116 3.43 0.51 -21.62
CA LEU A 116 3.88 -0.87 -21.73
C LEU A 116 3.52 -1.72 -20.51
N TRP A 117 3.51 -1.14 -19.31
CA TRP A 117 2.99 -1.77 -18.10
C TRP A 117 1.51 -2.12 -18.26
N GLY A 118 0.68 -1.18 -18.75
CA GLY A 118 -0.73 -1.48 -19.05
C GLY A 118 -0.91 -2.60 -20.09
N LYS A 119 -0.06 -2.64 -21.12
CA LYS A 119 -0.01 -3.75 -22.08
C LYS A 119 0.38 -5.07 -21.42
N ALA A 120 1.34 -5.08 -20.50
CA ALA A 120 1.76 -6.28 -19.78
C ALA A 120 0.60 -6.88 -18.98
N GLU A 121 -0.20 -6.04 -18.32
CA GLU A 121 -1.38 -6.52 -17.59
C GLU A 121 -2.43 -7.14 -18.51
N MET A 122 -2.65 -6.58 -19.69
CA MET A 122 -3.57 -7.16 -20.68
C MET A 122 -3.09 -8.53 -21.17
N VAL A 123 -1.79 -8.69 -21.45
CA VAL A 123 -1.20 -9.97 -21.88
C VAL A 123 -1.36 -11.04 -20.79
N ILE A 124 -1.15 -10.66 -19.52
CA ILE A 124 -1.38 -11.55 -18.39
C ILE A 124 -2.84 -11.99 -18.31
N GLU A 125 -3.79 -11.05 -18.36
CA GLU A 125 -5.22 -11.41 -18.26
C GLU A 125 -5.67 -12.36 -19.37
N GLN A 126 -5.18 -12.16 -20.59
CA GLN A 126 -5.49 -13.02 -21.74
C GLN A 126 -4.97 -14.44 -21.54
N ASN A 127 -3.77 -14.59 -20.97
CA ASN A 127 -3.14 -15.89 -20.76
C ASN A 127 -3.63 -16.62 -19.49
N THR A 128 -4.31 -15.92 -18.57
CA THR A 128 -4.65 -16.44 -17.23
C THR A 128 -6.16 -16.57 -16.97
N ASP A 129 -6.99 -16.40 -18.00
CA ASP A 129 -8.46 -16.33 -17.85
C ASP A 129 -8.90 -15.25 -16.84
N GLY A 130 -8.27 -14.07 -16.93
CA GLY A 130 -8.64 -12.87 -16.18
C GLY A 130 -8.25 -12.90 -14.70
N VAL A 131 -7.02 -13.34 -14.38
CA VAL A 131 -6.48 -13.29 -13.01
C VAL A 131 -6.63 -11.89 -12.41
N ASN A 132 -7.01 -11.83 -11.12
CA ASN A 132 -7.06 -10.58 -10.39
C ASN A 132 -5.66 -10.17 -9.93
N PHE A 133 -5.22 -8.98 -10.36
CA PHE A 133 -3.91 -8.40 -9.99
C PHE A 133 -3.72 -8.18 -8.48
N TYR A 134 -4.79 -8.20 -7.69
CA TYR A 134 -4.72 -8.02 -6.24
C TYR A 134 -4.82 -9.32 -5.45
N ASN A 135 -5.19 -10.44 -6.09
CA ASN A 135 -5.16 -11.76 -5.49
C ASN A 135 -5.28 -12.84 -6.57
N ILE A 136 -4.20 -13.61 -6.79
CA ILE A 136 -4.11 -14.61 -7.86
C ILE A 136 -5.13 -15.76 -7.76
N LEU A 137 -5.76 -15.97 -6.60
CA LEU A 137 -6.80 -16.99 -6.42
C LEU A 137 -8.20 -16.51 -6.82
N THR A 138 -8.31 -15.25 -7.28
CA THR A 138 -9.58 -14.65 -7.67
C THR A 138 -9.49 -14.14 -9.11
N LYS A 139 -10.66 -13.94 -9.73
CA LYS A 139 -10.77 -13.36 -11.07
C LYS A 139 -11.29 -11.93 -10.99
N THR A 140 -10.89 -11.11 -11.94
CA THR A 140 -11.48 -9.78 -12.11
C THR A 140 -12.96 -9.95 -12.47
N SER A 141 -13.87 -9.32 -11.74
CA SER A 141 -15.32 -9.47 -11.99
C SER A 141 -15.67 -9.19 -13.46
N PRO A 142 -16.50 -10.03 -14.12
CA PRO A 142 -16.87 -9.87 -15.53
C PRO A 142 -17.67 -8.59 -15.83
N THR A 143 -18.05 -7.81 -14.82
CA THR A 143 -18.63 -6.48 -14.99
C THR A 143 -17.65 -5.43 -15.56
N SER A 144 -16.35 -5.73 -15.63
CA SER A 144 -15.36 -4.88 -16.31
C SER A 144 -15.26 -5.18 -17.81
N THR A 145 -15.73 -6.34 -18.26
CA THR A 145 -15.88 -6.69 -19.68
C THR A 145 -17.25 -6.23 -20.21
N MET A 146 -17.59 -4.95 -19.98
CA MET A 146 -18.13 -4.26 -21.14
C MET A 146 -16.99 -4.28 -22.15
N LYS A 147 -17.08 -5.20 -23.12
CA LYS A 147 -16.57 -4.94 -24.46
C LYS A 147 -17.13 -3.57 -24.81
N SER A 148 -16.35 -2.51 -24.55
CA SER A 148 -16.60 -1.21 -25.10
C SER A 148 -16.53 -1.45 -26.60
N SER A 149 -17.70 -1.62 -27.20
CA SER A 149 -17.92 -1.59 -28.64
C SER A 149 -17.67 -0.19 -29.21
N LEU A 150 -16.87 0.63 -28.53
CA LEU A 150 -16.20 1.80 -29.09
C LEU A 150 -14.71 1.59 -28.97
N GLU A 151 -14.09 1.39 -30.13
CA GLU A 151 -12.67 1.43 -30.45
C GLU A 151 -12.01 2.81 -30.16
N PHE A 152 -12.50 3.55 -29.17
CA PHE A 152 -12.22 4.98 -29.00
C PHE A 152 -11.77 5.37 -27.58
N THR A 153 -10.81 4.64 -27.02
CA THR A 153 -9.68 5.23 -26.26
C THR A 153 -8.49 4.27 -26.31
N GLN A 154 -7.62 4.40 -27.32
CA GLN A 154 -6.36 3.64 -27.51
C GLN A 154 -5.29 3.86 -26.42
N SER A 155 -5.63 4.41 -25.25
CA SER A 155 -4.66 4.83 -24.25
C SER A 155 -4.61 3.82 -23.10
N HIS A 156 -3.51 3.08 -22.95
CA HIS A 156 -3.36 2.05 -21.92
C HIS A 156 -3.49 2.64 -20.52
N ILE A 157 -3.12 3.92 -20.32
CA ILE A 157 -3.35 4.63 -19.06
C ILE A 157 -4.83 4.74 -18.65
N VAL A 158 -5.76 4.85 -19.61
CA VAL A 158 -7.20 4.87 -19.33
C VAL A 158 -7.66 3.50 -18.85
N HIS A 159 -7.14 2.44 -19.47
CA HIS A 159 -7.37 1.06 -19.03
C HIS A 159 -6.87 0.84 -17.60
N LEU A 160 -5.65 1.29 -17.29
CA LEU A 160 -5.08 1.23 -15.94
C LEU A 160 -5.94 1.98 -14.92
N PHE A 161 -6.41 3.19 -15.24
CA PHE A 161 -7.32 3.92 -14.35
C PHE A 161 -8.64 3.17 -14.12
N GLN A 162 -9.23 2.63 -15.17
CA GLN A 162 -10.46 1.85 -15.07
C GLN A 162 -10.26 0.62 -14.18
N ARG A 163 -9.17 -0.12 -14.37
CA ARG A 163 -8.83 -1.31 -13.58
C ARG A 163 -8.61 -0.98 -12.10
N HIS A 164 -7.68 -0.07 -11.81
CA HIS A 164 -7.16 0.10 -10.45
C HIS A 164 -7.89 1.15 -9.61
N VAL A 165 -8.62 2.08 -10.23
CA VAL A 165 -9.18 3.24 -9.51
C VAL A 165 -10.70 3.33 -9.63
N ARG A 166 -11.25 3.17 -10.84
CA ARG A 166 -12.68 3.45 -11.10
C ARG A 166 -13.62 2.60 -10.24
N HIS A 167 -13.32 1.31 -10.04
CA HIS A 167 -14.17 0.40 -9.27
C HIS A 167 -14.35 0.84 -7.80
N LEU A 168 -13.39 1.58 -7.24
CA LEU A 168 -13.44 2.09 -5.86
C LEU A 168 -14.35 3.31 -5.69
N GLN A 169 -14.90 3.86 -6.77
CA GLN A 169 -15.62 5.15 -6.74
C GLN A 169 -17.14 5.01 -6.88
N GLN A 170 -17.63 3.80 -7.13
CA GLN A 170 -19.05 3.50 -7.35
C GLN A 170 -19.60 2.48 -6.32
N ASP A 171 -18.87 2.28 -5.23
CA ASP A 171 -19.17 1.29 -4.21
C ASP A 171 -20.00 1.87 -3.04
N ALA A 172 -20.33 1.01 -2.08
CA ALA A 172 -21.07 1.39 -0.88
C ALA A 172 -20.35 2.47 -0.05
N LEU A 173 -19.01 2.50 -0.08
CA LEU A 173 -18.22 3.53 0.59
C LEU A 173 -18.42 4.89 -0.08
N SER A 174 -18.43 4.95 -1.41
CA SER A 174 -18.71 6.19 -2.15
C SER A 174 -20.09 6.75 -1.81
N GLN A 175 -21.11 5.90 -1.70
CA GLN A 175 -22.45 6.32 -1.29
C GLN A 175 -22.48 6.86 0.14
N LEU A 176 -21.78 6.19 1.07
CA LEU A 176 -21.65 6.61 2.47
C LEU A 176 -20.95 7.97 2.59
N MET A 177 -19.80 8.12 1.91
CA MET A 177 -18.96 9.31 1.99
C MET A 177 -19.64 10.54 1.35
N ASN A 178 -20.27 10.37 0.19
CA ASN A 178 -21.00 11.44 -0.50
C ASN A 178 -22.36 11.77 0.13
N GLY A 179 -22.92 10.86 0.94
CA GLY A 179 -24.21 11.01 1.59
C GLY A 179 -24.11 11.45 3.06
N PRO A 180 -24.38 10.56 4.03
CA PRO A 180 -24.44 10.92 5.44
C PRO A 180 -23.17 11.61 5.98
N ILE A 181 -21.98 11.13 5.59
CA ILE A 181 -20.71 11.65 6.12
C ILE A 181 -20.46 13.08 5.65
N ARG A 182 -20.68 13.38 4.36
CA ARG A 182 -20.59 14.74 3.83
C ARG A 182 -21.51 15.72 4.58
N LYS A 183 -22.77 15.32 4.82
CA LYS A 183 -23.74 16.13 5.59
C LYS A 183 -23.28 16.39 7.03
N LYS A 184 -22.57 15.43 7.63
CA LYS A 184 -22.05 15.55 9.00
C LYS A 184 -20.82 16.45 9.08
N LEU A 185 -19.86 16.28 8.16
CA LEU A 185 -18.59 17.01 8.18
C LEU A 185 -18.75 18.50 7.86
N LYS A 186 -19.66 18.87 6.95
CA LYS A 186 -19.98 20.27 6.56
C LYS A 186 -18.80 21.13 6.05
N ILE A 187 -17.59 20.59 6.00
CA ILE A 187 -16.37 21.27 5.52
C ILE A 187 -16.00 20.91 4.07
N ILE A 188 -16.71 19.96 3.46
CA ILE A 188 -16.42 19.49 2.09
C ILE A 188 -17.06 20.48 1.09
N PRO A 189 -16.27 21.08 0.19
CA PRO A 189 -16.79 22.01 -0.83
C PRO A 189 -17.92 21.43 -1.71
N GLU A 190 -18.77 22.31 -2.26
CA GLU A 190 -19.91 21.91 -3.10
C GLU A 190 -19.50 21.29 -4.46
N ASP A 191 -18.32 21.67 -4.94
CA ASP A 191 -17.69 21.18 -6.16
C ASP A 191 -16.85 19.91 -5.95
N CYS A 192 -16.69 19.47 -4.70
CA CYS A 192 -15.93 18.27 -4.36
C CYS A 192 -16.86 17.09 -3.97
N SER A 193 -16.53 15.91 -4.49
CA SER A 193 -17.16 14.63 -4.12
C SER A 193 -16.10 13.58 -3.84
N TRP A 194 -16.44 12.64 -2.96
CA TRP A 194 -15.64 11.44 -2.73
C TRP A 194 -15.48 10.64 -4.03
N GLY A 195 -14.25 10.19 -4.30
CA GLY A 195 -13.86 9.59 -5.58
C GLY A 195 -13.60 10.62 -6.69
N GLY A 196 -13.84 11.91 -6.47
CA GLY A 196 -13.58 12.96 -7.45
C GLY A 196 -14.48 12.91 -8.69
N SER A 197 -15.53 12.08 -8.69
CA SER A 197 -16.51 11.96 -9.77
C SER A 197 -17.67 12.91 -9.49
N LYS A 198 -17.52 14.20 -9.80
CA LYS A 198 -18.70 15.00 -10.13
C LYS A 198 -19.04 14.65 -11.57
N LEU A 199 -20.07 13.83 -11.76
CA LEU A 199 -20.75 13.70 -13.05
C LEU A 199 -21.27 15.10 -13.40
N LEU A 200 -20.46 15.91 -14.07
CA LEU A 200 -20.96 17.06 -14.80
C LEU A 200 -21.95 16.49 -15.84
N PRO A 201 -23.20 16.96 -15.90
CA PRO A 201 -24.23 16.38 -16.76
C PRO A 201 -23.94 16.43 -18.28
N LEU A 202 -22.77 16.95 -18.69
CA LEU A 202 -22.41 17.21 -20.08
C LEU A 202 -20.93 16.95 -20.40
N SER A 203 -20.22 16.10 -19.66
CA SER A 203 -18.85 15.71 -20.05
C SER A 203 -18.87 14.38 -20.82
N PRO A 204 -18.63 14.37 -22.14
CA PRO A 204 -18.76 13.18 -22.98
C PRO A 204 -17.58 12.20 -22.86
N SER A 205 -16.57 12.48 -22.02
CA SER A 205 -15.40 11.61 -21.89
C SER A 205 -15.40 10.84 -20.56
N PRO A 206 -15.37 9.50 -20.57
CA PRO A 206 -15.11 8.69 -19.38
C PRO A 206 -13.69 8.99 -18.88
N GLY A 207 -13.54 9.94 -17.95
CA GLY A 207 -12.22 10.34 -17.42
C GLY A 207 -12.13 11.71 -16.73
N THR A 208 -13.22 12.47 -16.55
CA THR A 208 -13.15 13.87 -16.10
C THR A 208 -13.32 14.09 -14.59
N GLY A 209 -12.89 13.14 -13.75
CA GLY A 209 -12.86 13.32 -12.30
C GLY A 209 -11.50 13.81 -11.78
N GLN A 210 -11.46 14.43 -10.59
CA GLN A 210 -10.20 14.88 -9.97
C GLN A 210 -9.21 13.72 -9.80
N ALA A 211 -9.70 12.55 -9.37
CA ALA A 211 -8.89 11.34 -9.22
C ALA A 211 -8.31 10.84 -10.55
N ALA A 212 -9.09 10.89 -11.63
CA ALA A 212 -8.62 10.53 -12.97
C ALA A 212 -7.55 11.51 -13.45
N SER A 213 -7.74 12.81 -13.20
CA SER A 213 -6.76 13.85 -13.55
C SER A 213 -5.45 13.64 -12.81
N VAL A 214 -5.49 13.35 -11.50
CA VAL A 214 -4.29 13.02 -10.72
C VAL A 214 -3.61 11.78 -11.30
N PHE A 215 -4.34 10.69 -11.52
CA PHE A 215 -3.79 9.46 -12.08
C PHE A 215 -3.10 9.67 -13.44
N LEU A 216 -3.74 10.37 -14.36
CA LEU A 216 -3.20 10.68 -15.69
C LEU A 216 -1.95 11.56 -15.62
N ASN A 217 -1.89 12.53 -14.70
CA ASN A 217 -0.71 13.37 -14.50
C ASN A 217 0.46 12.59 -13.89
N MET A 218 0.18 11.52 -13.15
CA MET A 218 1.18 10.64 -12.52
C MET A 218 1.76 9.58 -13.46
N LYS A 219 1.34 9.55 -14.73
CA LYS A 219 1.87 8.61 -15.74
C LYS A 219 3.38 8.62 -15.89
N GLY A 220 4.04 9.75 -15.62
CA GLY A 220 5.50 9.85 -15.68
C GLY A 220 6.20 9.32 -14.43
N ASP A 221 5.46 8.92 -13.40
CA ASP A 221 5.97 8.54 -12.09
C ASP A 221 5.74 7.06 -11.74
N PHE A 222 4.64 6.46 -12.21
CA PHE A 222 4.30 5.06 -11.90
C PHE A 222 5.47 4.09 -12.09
N MET A 223 6.22 4.18 -13.19
CA MET A 223 7.33 3.26 -13.48
C MET A 223 8.71 3.73 -13.00
N LYS A 224 8.81 4.84 -12.26
CA LYS A 224 10.07 5.27 -11.64
C LYS A 224 10.35 4.46 -10.37
N PRO A 225 11.48 3.74 -10.25
CA PRO A 225 11.84 3.09 -8.99
C PRO A 225 12.28 4.12 -7.95
N VAL A 226 11.97 3.86 -6.68
CA VAL A 226 12.34 4.73 -5.53
C VAL A 226 13.12 3.98 -4.45
N ILE A 227 13.83 2.91 -4.83
CA ILE A 227 14.67 2.10 -3.91
C ILE A 227 15.67 3.00 -3.15
N SER A 228 16.24 4.01 -3.81
CA SER A 228 17.22 4.91 -3.20
C SER A 228 16.66 5.70 -2.01
N ILE A 229 15.37 6.01 -2.00
CA ILE A 229 14.74 6.69 -0.86
C ILE A 229 14.70 5.75 0.35
N VAL A 230 14.48 4.45 0.13
CA VAL A 230 14.53 3.44 1.19
C VAL A 230 15.97 3.28 1.72
N ASP A 231 16.97 3.32 0.83
CA ASP A 231 18.38 3.34 1.25
C ASP A 231 18.68 4.56 2.15
N GLU A 232 18.25 5.76 1.76
CA GLU A 232 18.46 6.98 2.57
C GLU A 232 17.78 6.88 3.94
N LEU A 233 16.57 6.34 4.01
CA LEU A 233 15.86 6.12 5.28
C LEU A 233 16.61 5.13 6.19
N LEU A 234 17.08 4.02 5.62
CA LEU A 234 17.80 3.00 6.37
C LEU A 234 19.16 3.51 6.86
N GLU A 235 19.88 4.27 6.05
CA GLU A 235 21.15 4.90 6.43
C GLU A 235 20.97 5.98 7.50
N ALA A 236 19.87 6.73 7.44
CA ALA A 236 19.46 7.70 8.46
C ALA A 236 19.06 7.06 9.81
N GLY A 237 18.99 5.73 9.89
CA GLY A 237 18.58 5.01 11.09
C GLY A 237 17.06 4.97 11.31
N VAL A 238 16.25 5.40 10.33
CA VAL A 238 14.79 5.33 10.41
C VAL A 238 14.35 3.87 10.35
N ASN A 239 13.41 3.48 11.22
CA ASN A 239 12.81 2.15 11.15
C ASN A 239 11.95 2.03 9.88
N VAL A 240 12.29 1.07 9.02
CA VAL A 240 11.54 0.72 7.83
C VAL A 240 11.02 -0.71 7.98
N THR A 241 9.71 -0.87 7.82
CA THR A 241 9.06 -2.17 7.81
C THR A 241 8.42 -2.42 6.47
N VAL A 242 8.82 -3.51 5.82
CA VAL A 242 8.18 -4.00 4.60
C VAL A 242 7.26 -5.15 4.98
N TYR A 243 6.04 -5.17 4.46
CA TYR A 243 5.15 -6.30 4.60
C TYR A 243 4.41 -6.55 3.29
N ASN A 244 4.35 -7.79 2.80
CA ASN A 244 3.55 -8.09 1.62
C ASN A 244 2.75 -9.39 1.72
N GLY A 245 1.66 -9.42 0.95
CA GLY A 245 0.82 -10.59 0.75
C GLY A 245 1.42 -11.59 -0.24
N GLN A 246 1.44 -12.85 0.16
CA GLN A 246 1.93 -13.95 -0.68
C GLN A 246 1.18 -14.09 -2.02
N LEU A 247 -0.12 -13.76 -2.04
CA LEU A 247 -1.01 -13.94 -3.19
C LEU A 247 -1.21 -12.65 -4.00
N ASP A 248 -0.51 -11.57 -3.65
CA ASP A 248 -0.55 -10.36 -4.45
C ASP A 248 0.21 -10.58 -5.77
N LEU A 249 -0.39 -10.15 -6.89
CA LEU A 249 0.27 -10.20 -8.20
C LEU A 249 0.91 -8.86 -8.53
N ILE A 250 0.24 -7.74 -8.27
CA ILE A 250 0.74 -6.44 -8.69
C ILE A 250 2.13 -6.21 -8.09
N VAL A 251 2.30 -6.38 -6.77
CA VAL A 251 3.62 -6.40 -6.14
C VAL A 251 4.00 -7.79 -5.61
N ASP A 252 4.16 -8.73 -6.52
CA ASP A 252 4.41 -10.12 -6.17
C ASP A 252 5.66 -10.36 -5.29
N THR A 253 5.68 -11.52 -4.65
CA THR A 253 6.71 -11.92 -3.70
C THR A 253 8.12 -11.86 -4.31
N MET A 254 8.29 -12.33 -5.55
CA MET A 254 9.62 -12.40 -6.17
C MET A 254 10.15 -10.99 -6.50
N GLY A 255 9.32 -10.11 -7.04
CA GLY A 255 9.69 -8.73 -7.34
C GLY A 255 10.04 -7.94 -6.08
N GLN A 256 9.35 -8.22 -4.99
CA GLN A 256 9.58 -7.57 -3.70
C GLN A 256 10.88 -8.05 -3.04
N GLU A 257 11.21 -9.34 -3.10
CA GLU A 257 12.56 -9.80 -2.71
C GLU A 257 13.65 -9.21 -3.60
N ALA A 258 13.40 -9.09 -4.90
CA ALA A 258 14.39 -8.61 -5.87
C ALA A 258 14.82 -7.18 -5.58
N TRP A 259 13.89 -6.26 -5.28
CA TRP A 259 14.28 -4.88 -4.96
C TRP A 259 14.94 -4.76 -3.58
N VAL A 260 14.50 -5.53 -2.58
CA VAL A 260 15.16 -5.54 -1.25
C VAL A 260 16.61 -6.02 -1.37
N ARG A 261 16.89 -6.99 -2.25
CA ARG A 261 18.26 -7.45 -2.55
C ARG A 261 19.12 -6.42 -3.27
N LYS A 262 18.54 -5.34 -3.82
CA LYS A 262 19.25 -4.24 -4.48
C LYS A 262 19.54 -3.05 -3.57
N LEU A 263 19.08 -3.08 -2.33
CA LEU A 263 19.41 -2.04 -1.35
C LEU A 263 20.93 -1.89 -1.22
N LYS A 264 21.39 -0.66 -1.07
CA LYS A 264 22.78 -0.30 -0.81
C LYS A 264 23.08 -0.15 0.67
N TRP A 265 22.07 -0.33 1.53
CA TRP A 265 22.20 -0.32 2.98
C TRP A 265 23.32 -1.26 3.48
N ALA A 266 24.23 -0.72 4.31
CA ALA A 266 25.46 -1.39 4.72
C ALA A 266 25.24 -2.74 5.43
N GLU A 267 24.09 -2.92 6.08
CA GLU A 267 23.76 -4.13 6.83
C GLU A 267 22.98 -5.18 5.99
N LEU A 268 22.72 -4.91 4.70
CA LEU A 268 22.04 -5.84 3.79
C LEU A 268 22.72 -7.23 3.71
N PRO A 269 24.06 -7.37 3.68
CA PRO A 269 24.68 -8.69 3.65
C PRO A 269 24.31 -9.55 4.87
N LYS A 270 24.25 -8.95 6.07
CA LYS A 270 23.85 -9.65 7.30
C LYS A 270 22.35 -9.96 7.29
N PHE A 271 21.52 -9.01 6.88
CA PHE A 271 20.07 -9.22 6.76
C PHE A 271 19.75 -10.37 5.78
N SER A 272 20.47 -10.45 4.66
CA SER A 272 20.28 -11.46 3.62
C SER A 272 20.64 -12.88 4.08
N GLN A 273 21.60 -13.01 4.99
CA GLN A 273 21.99 -14.29 5.61
C GLN A 273 21.00 -14.79 6.67
N LEU A 274 20.08 -13.94 7.14
CA LEU A 274 19.06 -14.36 8.11
C LEU A 274 18.12 -15.40 7.49
N LYS A 275 17.71 -16.36 8.32
CA LYS A 275 16.62 -17.28 8.02
C LYS A 275 15.28 -16.64 8.35
N TRP A 276 14.27 -16.93 7.54
CA TRP A 276 12.89 -16.59 7.83
C TRP A 276 12.46 -17.24 9.15
N LYS A 277 11.90 -16.45 10.07
CA LYS A 277 11.30 -16.95 11.31
C LYS A 277 9.79 -17.06 11.12
N PRO A 278 9.16 -18.22 11.36
CA PRO A 278 7.72 -18.35 11.27
C PRO A 278 7.02 -17.55 12.38
N LEU A 279 5.86 -17.01 12.07
CA LEU A 279 4.92 -16.38 12.98
C LEU A 279 3.59 -17.13 12.89
N HIS A 280 2.94 -17.32 14.03
CA HIS A 280 1.67 -18.02 14.16
C HIS A 280 0.62 -17.06 14.72
N SER A 281 -0.59 -17.04 14.14
CA SER A 281 -1.72 -16.23 14.61
C SER A 281 -2.41 -16.81 15.85
N ASP A 282 -2.25 -18.11 16.06
CA ASP A 282 -2.81 -18.83 17.19
C ASP A 282 -1.78 -19.85 17.72
N PRO A 283 -1.37 -19.77 19.00
CA PRO A 283 -0.39 -20.68 19.60
C PRO A 283 -0.89 -22.13 19.69
N GLU A 284 -2.19 -22.39 19.54
CA GLU A 284 -2.76 -23.74 19.55
C GLU A 284 -2.77 -24.38 18.14
N THR A 285 -2.51 -23.60 17.10
CA THR A 285 -2.48 -24.06 15.70
C THR A 285 -1.04 -24.28 15.23
N SER A 286 -0.84 -25.31 14.40
CA SER A 286 0.43 -25.51 13.70
C SER A 286 0.56 -24.65 12.42
N GLU A 287 -0.46 -23.85 12.10
CA GLU A 287 -0.49 -23.09 10.86
C GLU A 287 0.47 -21.90 10.92
N THR A 288 1.43 -21.88 10.00
CA THR A 288 2.27 -20.70 9.81
C THR A 288 1.44 -19.63 9.14
N SER A 289 1.55 -18.43 9.68
CA SER A 289 0.70 -17.31 9.34
C SER A 289 1.50 -16.22 8.63
N ALA A 290 2.74 -16.03 9.05
CA ALA A 290 3.70 -15.19 8.35
C ALA A 290 5.12 -15.69 8.55
N PHE A 291 6.06 -15.14 7.77
CA PHE A 291 7.48 -15.22 8.05
C PHE A 291 8.05 -13.83 8.28
N VAL A 292 9.06 -13.71 9.15
CA VAL A 292 9.75 -12.45 9.41
C VAL A 292 11.27 -12.58 9.31
N LYS A 293 11.90 -11.58 8.72
CA LYS A 293 13.32 -11.26 8.87
C LYS A 293 13.44 -9.87 9.46
N SER A 294 14.34 -9.69 10.40
CA SER A 294 14.53 -8.42 11.09
C SER A 294 15.98 -8.28 11.48
N HIS A 295 16.58 -7.16 11.08
CA HIS A 295 17.96 -6.79 11.44
C HIS A 295 18.02 -5.28 11.56
N LYS A 296 18.55 -4.76 12.67
CA LYS A 296 18.64 -3.31 12.92
C LYS A 296 17.29 -2.62 12.63
N ASN A 297 17.30 -1.55 11.85
CA ASN A 297 16.15 -0.74 11.49
C ASN A 297 15.39 -1.23 10.24
N LEU A 298 15.65 -2.45 9.74
CA LEU A 298 14.84 -3.09 8.69
C LEU A 298 14.11 -4.33 9.24
N ALA A 299 12.81 -4.39 9.01
CA ALA A 299 12.01 -5.59 9.20
C ALA A 299 11.23 -5.93 7.92
N PHE A 300 11.09 -7.22 7.62
CA PHE A 300 10.38 -7.71 6.46
C PHE A 300 9.45 -8.85 6.87
N TYR A 301 8.16 -8.72 6.56
CA TYR A 301 7.11 -9.68 6.85
C TYR A 301 6.48 -10.23 5.58
N TRP A 302 6.46 -11.56 5.45
CA TRP A 302 5.69 -12.31 4.47
C TRP A 302 4.41 -12.83 5.08
N ILE A 303 3.26 -12.30 4.68
CA ILE A 303 1.98 -12.75 5.21
C ILE A 303 1.41 -13.79 4.25
N LEU A 304 1.27 -15.01 4.74
CA LEU A 304 0.79 -16.13 3.94
C LEU A 304 -0.71 -15.96 3.65
N ARG A 305 -1.12 -16.44 2.48
CA ARG A 305 -2.53 -16.46 2.03
C ARG A 305 -3.21 -15.08 1.87
N ALA A 306 -2.48 -13.98 2.02
CA ALA A 306 -3.01 -12.64 1.83
C ALA A 306 -2.72 -12.10 0.43
N GLY A 307 -3.64 -11.33 -0.14
CA GLY A 307 -3.42 -10.54 -1.36
C GLY A 307 -3.03 -9.09 -1.05
N HIS A 308 -3.18 -8.21 -2.03
CA HIS A 308 -2.73 -6.81 -1.99
C HIS A 308 -3.29 -6.00 -0.80
N MET A 309 -4.60 -6.12 -0.58
CA MET A 309 -5.33 -5.33 0.42
C MET A 309 -5.38 -6.10 1.73
N MET A 310 -4.27 -6.10 2.47
CA MET A 310 -4.12 -6.93 3.67
C MET A 310 -5.20 -6.66 4.73
N ALA A 311 -5.64 -5.40 4.81
CA ALA A 311 -6.68 -4.95 5.74
C ALA A 311 -8.11 -5.31 5.30
N VAL A 312 -8.35 -5.74 4.05
CA VAL A 312 -9.71 -6.09 3.58
C VAL A 312 -10.05 -7.55 3.88
N TYR A 313 -9.03 -8.43 3.99
CA TYR A 313 -9.20 -9.81 4.48
C TYR A 313 -9.53 -9.89 5.98
N TRP A 314 -9.52 -8.75 6.68
CA TRP A 314 -9.88 -8.52 8.08
C TRP A 314 -11.32 -8.90 8.48
N ARG A 315 -12.28 -8.90 7.54
CA ARG A 315 -13.74 -8.99 7.85
C ARG A 315 -14.46 -10.25 7.41
N ARG A 316 -13.82 -11.22 6.76
CA ARG A 316 -14.49 -12.50 6.46
C ARG A 316 -14.47 -13.41 7.70
N PRO A 317 -15.56 -14.12 8.02
CA PRO A 317 -15.61 -15.08 9.11
C PRO A 317 -14.91 -16.38 8.71
N VAL A 318 -13.64 -16.27 8.33
CA VAL A 318 -12.67 -17.35 8.38
C VAL A 318 -11.63 -16.81 9.35
N GLY A 319 -11.61 -17.39 10.56
CA GLY A 319 -10.71 -16.98 11.62
C GLY A 319 -9.25 -16.95 11.15
N GLU A 320 -8.42 -16.23 11.91
CA GLU A 320 -6.94 -16.29 11.87
C GLU A 320 -6.18 -15.28 11.00
N MET A 321 -6.65 -14.84 9.82
CA MET A 321 -5.85 -13.88 9.00
C MET A 321 -5.74 -12.46 9.59
N GLY A 322 -6.72 -12.00 10.37
CA GLY A 322 -6.71 -10.64 10.94
C GLY A 322 -5.62 -10.39 11.99
N ARG A 323 -5.13 -11.42 12.68
CA ARG A 323 -4.18 -11.23 13.80
C ARG A 323 -2.77 -10.81 13.35
N LEU A 324 -2.40 -10.97 12.09
CA LEU A 324 -1.00 -10.86 11.63
C LEU A 324 -0.57 -9.46 11.23
N GLY A 325 -1.43 -8.69 10.57
CA GLY A 325 -1.20 -7.26 10.34
C GLY A 325 -1.08 -6.52 11.67
N ALA A 326 -1.87 -6.93 12.67
CA ALA A 326 -1.74 -6.46 14.05
C ALA A 326 -0.45 -6.95 14.71
N ILE A 327 0.07 -8.15 14.44
CA ILE A 327 1.39 -8.59 14.94
C ILE A 327 2.53 -7.79 14.30
N ALA A 328 2.49 -7.49 13.01
CA ALA A 328 3.47 -6.63 12.34
C ALA A 328 3.40 -5.18 12.87
N LEU A 329 2.19 -4.62 13.04
CA LEU A 329 1.98 -3.33 13.71
C LEU A 329 2.49 -3.36 15.17
N ARG A 330 2.15 -4.40 15.92
CA ARG A 330 2.45 -4.56 17.35
C ARG A 330 3.93 -4.80 17.61
N GLN A 331 4.63 -5.52 16.74
CA GLN A 331 6.09 -5.69 16.84
C GLN A 331 6.85 -4.43 16.43
N ASN A 332 6.32 -3.62 15.50
CA ASN A 332 6.82 -2.27 15.26
C ASN A 332 6.66 -1.35 16.48
N LEU A 333 5.55 -1.46 17.20
CA LEU A 333 5.24 -0.67 18.40
C LEU A 333 6.03 -1.10 19.66
N HIS A 334 6.43 -2.37 19.77
CA HIS A 334 7.15 -2.89 20.96
C HIS A 334 8.67 -2.73 20.93
N ARG A 335 9.26 -2.13 19.88
CA ARG A 335 10.72 -1.90 19.79
C ARG A 335 11.25 -0.85 20.78
N ASP A 336 10.38 -0.02 21.38
CA ASP A 336 10.77 1.05 22.31
C ASP A 336 10.69 0.68 23.81
N GLY A 337 10.68 -0.61 24.14
CA GLY A 337 10.96 -1.09 25.50
C GLY A 337 9.79 -1.80 26.17
N ALA A 338 9.97 -3.12 26.39
CA ALA A 338 9.43 -3.96 27.47
C ALA A 338 9.43 -5.43 26.99
N GLU A 339 10.61 -6.05 26.92
CA GLU A 339 10.66 -7.51 27.03
C GLU A 339 10.24 -7.86 28.47
N GLY A 340 8.99 -8.32 28.62
CA GLY A 340 8.51 -8.89 29.88
C GLY A 340 7.38 -8.12 30.53
N GLN A 341 6.18 -8.16 29.95
CA GLN A 341 4.92 -8.05 30.71
C GLN A 341 3.73 -8.49 29.85
N LEU A 342 3.63 -9.79 29.57
CA LEU A 342 2.38 -10.46 29.16
C LEU A 342 2.43 -11.99 29.38
N SER A 343 3.39 -12.47 30.17
CA SER A 343 3.35 -13.82 30.74
C SER A 343 2.28 -13.84 31.84
N GLY A 344 1.02 -14.11 31.48
CA GLY A 344 -0.02 -14.43 32.47
C GLY A 344 -1.45 -13.92 32.23
N TRP A 345 -1.80 -13.39 31.06
CA TRP A 345 -3.18 -12.95 30.82
C TRP A 345 -4.08 -14.09 30.32
N LYS A 346 -5.18 -14.38 31.03
CA LYS A 346 -6.15 -15.46 30.77
C LYS A 346 -7.54 -14.97 30.31
N GLY A 347 -7.69 -13.72 29.89
CA GLY A 347 -8.97 -13.19 29.42
C GLY A 347 -9.28 -13.57 27.96
N GLY A 348 -10.55 -13.62 27.59
CA GLY A 348 -10.97 -13.97 26.23
C GLY A 348 -10.89 -12.79 25.23
N PRO A 349 -10.89 -13.05 23.91
CA PRO A 349 -10.72 -12.03 22.86
C PRO A 349 -11.73 -10.88 22.90
N LYS A 350 -12.97 -11.14 23.38
CA LYS A 350 -14.02 -10.12 23.50
C LYS A 350 -13.74 -9.11 24.61
N GLU A 351 -13.15 -9.52 25.73
CA GLU A 351 -12.83 -8.61 26.85
C GLU A 351 -11.60 -7.74 26.57
N LEU A 352 -10.65 -8.22 25.75
CA LEU A 352 -9.51 -7.42 25.30
C LEU A 352 -9.91 -6.39 24.24
N ALA A 353 -10.79 -6.78 23.32
CA ALA A 353 -11.40 -5.86 22.36
C ALA A 353 -12.21 -4.78 23.09
N LEU A 354 -13.01 -5.14 24.11
CA LEU A 354 -13.71 -4.16 24.95
C LEU A 354 -12.74 -3.26 25.72
N LYS A 355 -11.65 -3.76 26.33
CA LYS A 355 -10.70 -2.87 27.04
C LYS A 355 -9.93 -1.92 26.13
N LEU A 356 -9.69 -2.30 24.87
CA LEU A 356 -9.07 -1.44 23.86
C LEU A 356 -10.07 -0.49 23.20
N HIS A 357 -11.36 -0.85 23.11
CA HIS A 357 -12.44 0.04 22.66
C HIS A 357 -12.86 1.04 23.74
N VAL A 358 -12.90 0.64 25.01
CA VAL A 358 -13.35 1.48 26.13
C VAL A 358 -12.41 2.68 26.33
N HIS A 359 -11.10 2.55 26.04
CA HIS A 359 -10.21 3.72 26.06
C HIS A 359 -10.36 4.67 24.86
N SER A 360 -11.05 4.26 23.79
CA SER A 360 -11.36 5.13 22.64
C SER A 360 -12.80 5.65 22.63
N GLU A 361 -13.74 4.98 23.29
CA GLU A 361 -15.15 5.40 23.35
C GLU A 361 -15.39 6.45 24.44
N ASP A 362 -14.66 6.42 25.57
CA ASP A 362 -14.77 7.43 26.64
C ASP A 362 -14.17 8.81 26.28
N ILE A 363 -13.49 8.94 25.12
CA ILE A 363 -12.98 10.23 24.62
C ILE A 363 -13.95 10.87 23.59
N ILE A 364 -14.88 10.09 23.03
CA ILE A 364 -15.77 10.56 21.96
C ILE A 364 -17.08 11.18 22.49
N GLU A 365 -17.49 10.90 23.73
CA GLU A 365 -18.74 11.47 24.28
C GLU A 365 -18.61 12.85 24.97
N HIS A 366 -17.41 13.42 25.14
CA HIS A 366 -17.28 14.71 25.86
C HIS A 366 -16.41 15.82 25.24
N SER A 367 -16.03 15.75 23.95
CA SER A 367 -15.15 16.78 23.38
C SER A 367 -15.54 17.37 22.01
N LEU A 368 -16.81 17.31 21.61
CA LEU A 368 -17.29 18.11 20.47
C LEU A 368 -17.70 19.52 20.92
N GLY A 369 -16.71 20.27 21.42
CA GLY A 369 -16.78 21.74 21.43
C GLY A 369 -16.70 22.27 19.98
N PRO A 370 -17.15 23.51 19.72
CA PRO A 370 -17.06 24.09 18.39
C PRO A 370 -15.60 24.12 17.92
N PRO A 371 -15.34 24.05 16.60
CA PRO A 371 -13.99 24.05 16.06
C PRO A 371 -13.25 25.29 16.57
N ARG A 372 -12.19 25.06 17.36
CA ARG A 372 -11.26 26.13 17.69
C ARG A 372 -10.57 26.50 16.38
N LYS A 373 -10.80 27.72 15.92
CA LYS A 373 -10.00 28.31 14.86
C LYS A 373 -8.56 28.41 15.37
N CYS A 374 -7.65 27.74 14.69
CA CYS A 374 -6.23 28.09 14.72
C CYS A 374 -6.01 29.28 13.78
#